data_AF-A0A966FSC5-F1
#
_entry.id   AF-A0A966FSC5-F1
#
_cell.length_a   1.000
_cell.length_b   1.000
_cell.length_c   1.000
_cell.angle_alpha   90.00
_cell.angle_beta   90.00
_cell.angle_gamma   90.00
#
_symmetry.space_group_name_H-M   'P 1'
#
loop_
_entity.id
_entity.type
_entity.pdbx_description
1 polymer ?
#
loop_
_entity_poly.entity_id
_entity_poly.type
_entity_poly.pdbx_seq_one_letter_code
_entity_poly.pdbx_strand_id
1 'polypeptide(L)'
;MLRNRAPLFFAATVAAAGALSLLYYLGIRFVPYGINLYDLLRCLFAFAQGVLAWEVHRRFPGKLALPRALASVLEIVIIAAGFIAITVAPITLGQLAIPFLFAALVLVLARERGWVSDLLRRRFPVLIGELSYSIYMTHAAVFFMVAMLASNLGLFDPTQGFVPGTRGTVPDGPIADIVAFGLLTLVIAVSWCTFRWIERPAREWSRRVVDSRATRRAEAIAPTF
;
A
#
# COMPACT_ATOMS: atom_id res chain seq x y z
N MET A 1 19.38 31.98 2.42
CA MET A 1 18.03 31.44 2.08
C MET A 1 18.17 30.46 0.91
N LEU A 2 18.45 29.18 1.18
CA LEU A 2 18.45 28.14 0.13
C LEU A 2 16.98 27.81 -0.19
N ARG A 3 16.50 28.29 -1.34
CA ARG A 3 15.15 28.02 -1.85
C ARG A 3 14.94 26.52 -1.91
N ASN A 4 14.01 25.99 -1.12
CA ASN A 4 13.79 24.55 -0.98
C ASN A 4 13.38 23.94 -2.35
N ARG A 5 14.34 23.34 -3.07
CA ARG A 5 14.15 22.77 -4.42
C ARG A 5 13.57 21.34 -4.41
N ALA A 6 13.42 20.73 -3.23
CA ALA A 6 12.80 19.42 -3.04
C ALA A 6 11.47 19.21 -3.81
N PRO A 7 10.44 20.10 -3.73
CA PRO A 7 9.19 19.94 -4.48
C PRO A 7 9.38 19.88 -5.99
N LEU A 8 10.31 20.67 -6.53
CA LEU A 8 10.62 20.72 -7.97
C LEU A 8 11.32 19.43 -8.40
N PHE A 9 12.20 18.89 -7.57
CA PHE A 9 12.84 17.60 -7.81
C PHE A 9 11.80 16.47 -7.86
N PHE A 10 10.90 16.37 -6.88
CA PHE A 10 9.85 15.35 -6.85
C PHE A 10 8.85 15.49 -7.99
N ALA A 11 8.47 16.73 -8.35
CA ALA A 11 7.61 16.99 -9.50
C ALA A 11 8.27 16.54 -10.81
N ALA A 12 9.57 16.80 -10.97
CA ALA A 12 10.34 16.31 -12.12
C ALA A 12 10.46 14.78 -12.12
N THR A 13 10.62 14.13 -10.96
CA THR A 13 10.65 12.66 -10.88
C THR A 13 9.30 12.04 -11.23
N VAL A 14 8.18 12.62 -10.79
CA VAL A 14 6.83 12.22 -11.19
C VAL A 14 6.66 12.35 -12.71
N ALA A 15 7.03 13.49 -13.29
CA ALA A 15 6.90 13.69 -14.73
C ALA A 15 7.76 12.71 -15.54
N ALA A 16 9.02 12.50 -15.14
CA ALA A 16 9.95 11.60 -15.83
C ALA A 16 9.55 10.12 -15.70
N ALA A 17 9.24 9.64 -14.48
CA ALA A 17 8.84 8.25 -14.25
C ALA A 17 7.48 7.94 -14.90
N GLY A 18 6.55 8.90 -14.89
CA GLY A 18 5.25 8.77 -15.58
C GLY A 18 5.42 8.69 -17.10
N ALA A 19 6.26 9.55 -17.69
CA ALA A 19 6.57 9.53 -19.11
C ALA A 19 7.28 8.24 -19.53
N LEU A 20 8.26 7.77 -18.76
CA LEU A 20 8.96 6.51 -19.04
C LEU A 20 8.05 5.29 -18.90
N SER A 21 7.14 5.28 -17.92
CA SER A 21 6.14 4.21 -17.77
C SER A 21 5.20 4.17 -18.97
N LEU A 22 4.76 5.33 -19.46
CA LEU A 22 3.90 5.45 -20.65
C LEU A 22 4.64 5.01 -21.92
N LEU A 23 5.88 5.45 -22.12
CA LEU A 23 6.70 5.08 -23.28
C LEU A 23 7.05 3.59 -23.30
N TYR A 24 7.34 2.99 -22.14
CA TYR A 24 7.55 1.54 -22.03
C TYR A 24 6.26 0.76 -22.34
N TYR A 25 5.11 1.23 -21.84
CA TYR A 25 3.81 0.62 -22.11
C TYR A 25 3.43 0.65 -23.59
N LEU A 26 3.78 1.72 -24.30
CA LEU A 26 3.57 1.85 -25.74
C LEU A 26 4.53 0.96 -26.58
N GLY A 27 5.53 0.30 -25.96
CA GLY A 27 6.61 -0.38 -26.66
C GLY A 27 6.90 -1.85 -26.33
N ILE A 28 6.66 -2.38 -25.11
CA ILE A 28 7.10 -3.75 -24.75
C ILE A 28 6.09 -4.54 -23.88
N ARG A 29 6.03 -5.85 -24.21
CA ARG A 29 5.17 -6.92 -23.73
C ARG A 29 5.30 -7.23 -22.23
N PHE A 30 4.16 -7.52 -21.62
CA PHE A 30 4.01 -8.07 -20.26
C PHE A 30 4.80 -9.38 -20.12
N VAL A 31 5.84 -9.42 -19.28
CA VAL A 31 6.49 -10.67 -18.87
C VAL A 31 5.86 -11.08 -17.52
N PRO A 32 5.12 -12.20 -17.45
CA PRO A 32 4.29 -12.52 -16.29
C PRO A 32 5.06 -12.85 -14.99
N TYR A 33 6.38 -13.05 -15.06
CA TYR A 33 7.19 -13.46 -13.91
C TYR A 33 8.52 -12.68 -13.89
N GLY A 34 8.66 -11.71 -12.96
CA GLY A 34 9.91 -10.96 -12.72
C GLY A 34 9.69 -9.50 -12.25
N ILE A 35 10.75 -8.86 -11.75
CA ILE A 35 10.78 -7.40 -11.55
C ILE A 35 10.91 -6.75 -12.94
N ASN A 36 9.79 -6.35 -13.54
CA ASN A 36 9.82 -5.62 -14.79
C ASN A 36 10.16 -4.15 -14.53
N LEU A 37 10.95 -3.54 -15.41
CA LEU A 37 11.32 -2.12 -15.33
C LEU A 37 10.08 -1.23 -15.24
N TYR A 38 9.00 -1.61 -15.93
CA TYR A 38 7.70 -0.95 -15.84
C TYR A 38 7.15 -0.88 -14.41
N ASP A 39 7.12 -2.00 -13.68
CA ASP A 39 6.58 -2.04 -12.33
C ASP A 39 7.41 -1.19 -11.38
N LEU A 40 8.74 -1.21 -11.55
CA LEU A 40 9.64 -0.35 -10.79
C LEU A 40 9.38 1.14 -11.07
N LEU A 41 9.25 1.53 -12.33
CA LEU A 41 8.99 2.92 -12.74
C LEU A 41 7.63 3.40 -12.23
N ARG A 42 6.59 2.56 -12.31
CA ARG A 42 5.27 2.85 -11.76
C ARG A 42 5.31 3.02 -10.24
N CYS A 43 6.07 2.19 -9.53
CA CYS A 43 6.26 2.34 -8.09
C CYS A 43 6.97 3.64 -7.73
N LEU A 44 8.03 3.99 -8.46
CA LEU A 44 8.76 5.25 -8.26
C LEU A 44 7.88 6.48 -8.54
N PHE A 45 7.06 6.39 -9.59
CA PHE A 45 6.06 7.39 -9.94
C PHE A 45 5.06 7.61 -8.80
N ALA A 46 4.43 6.53 -8.32
CA ALA A 46 3.46 6.59 -7.23
C ALA A 46 4.10 7.08 -5.91
N PHE A 47 5.33 6.67 -5.62
CA PHE A 47 6.08 7.15 -4.46
C PHE A 47 6.32 8.66 -4.53
N ALA A 48 6.81 9.16 -5.67
CA ALA A 48 7.06 10.58 -5.86
C ALA A 48 5.76 11.42 -5.78
N GLN A 49 4.63 10.89 -6.27
CA GLN A 49 3.31 11.51 -6.06
C GLN A 49 2.92 11.58 -4.59
N GLY A 50 3.19 10.53 -3.80
CA GLY A 50 2.98 10.53 -2.36
C GLY A 50 3.78 11.64 -1.66
N VAL A 51 5.04 11.85 -2.07
CA VAL A 51 5.87 12.95 -1.54
C VAL A 51 5.32 14.32 -1.92
N LEU A 52 4.83 14.48 -3.16
CA LEU A 52 4.16 15.72 -3.58
C LEU A 52 2.88 15.97 -2.77
N ALA A 53 2.06 14.94 -2.56
CA ALA A 53 0.86 15.04 -1.74
C ALA A 53 1.20 15.47 -0.30
N TRP A 54 2.27 14.90 0.28
CA TRP A 54 2.77 15.32 1.58
C TRP A 54 3.19 16.80 1.60
N GLU A 55 3.92 17.27 0.60
CA GLU A 55 4.34 18.67 0.52
C GLU A 55 3.15 19.63 0.33
N VAL A 56 2.16 19.24 -0.47
CA VAL A 56 0.90 19.98 -0.61
C VAL A 56 0.17 20.04 0.74
N HIS A 57 0.03 18.91 1.43
CA HIS A 57 -0.60 18.86 2.74
C HIS A 57 0.11 19.80 3.74
N ARG A 58 1.45 19.77 3.78
CA ARG A 58 2.26 20.60 4.67
C ARG A 58 2.15 22.10 4.38
N ARG A 59 2.10 22.50 3.10
CA ARG A 59 2.01 23.91 2.68
C ARG A 59 0.63 24.53 2.88
N PHE A 60 -0.41 23.70 2.86
CA PHE A 60 -1.78 24.12 3.07
C PHE A 60 -2.32 23.53 4.38
N PRO A 61 -1.81 23.98 5.55
CA PRO A 61 -2.19 23.43 6.84
C PRO A 61 -3.65 23.78 7.14
N GLY A 62 -4.59 22.89 6.79
CA GLY A 62 -5.99 22.90 7.24
C GLY A 62 -6.83 24.18 7.13
N LYS A 63 -6.35 25.26 6.47
CA LYS A 63 -7.01 26.58 6.49
C LYS A 63 -8.28 26.66 5.64
N LEU A 64 -8.57 25.67 4.80
CA LEU A 64 -9.91 25.55 4.23
C LEU A 64 -10.83 25.00 5.32
N ALA A 65 -11.64 25.88 5.91
CA ALA A 65 -12.73 25.51 6.79
C ALA A 65 -13.83 24.80 5.97
N LEU A 66 -13.56 23.56 5.57
CA LEU A 66 -14.56 22.72 4.90
C LEU A 66 -15.62 22.33 5.93
N PRO A 67 -16.91 22.62 5.68
CA PRO A 67 -17.97 22.14 6.53
C PRO A 67 -17.98 20.60 6.49
N ARG A 68 -18.30 19.97 7.64
CA ARG A 68 -18.27 18.51 7.82
C ARG A 68 -19.07 17.76 6.75
N ALA A 69 -20.22 18.31 6.34
CA ALA A 69 -21.05 17.74 5.29
C ALA A 69 -20.30 17.66 3.94
N LEU A 70 -19.69 18.76 3.50
CA LEU A 70 -18.93 18.80 2.25
C LEU A 70 -17.70 17.88 2.31
N ALA A 71 -16.97 17.87 3.43
CA ALA A 71 -15.85 16.95 3.61
C ALA A 71 -16.28 15.48 3.49
N SER A 72 -17.41 15.12 4.08
CA SER A 72 -17.93 13.74 4.04
C SER A 72 -18.39 13.35 2.64
N VAL A 73 -19.04 14.27 1.92
CA VAL A 73 -19.41 14.04 0.51
C VAL A 73 -18.15 13.83 -0.34
N LEU A 74 -17.12 14.67 -0.16
CA LEU A 74 -15.85 14.51 -0.88
C LEU A 74 -15.17 13.17 -0.57
N GLU A 75 -15.14 12.76 0.71
CA GLU A 75 -14.62 11.45 1.13
C GLU A 75 -15.37 10.29 0.46
N ILE A 76 -16.70 10.30 0.49
CA ILE A 76 -17.52 9.23 -0.11
C ILE A 76 -17.35 9.21 -1.63
N VAL A 77 -17.39 10.37 -2.28
CA VAL A 77 -17.25 10.49 -3.74
C VAL A 77 -15.87 10.01 -4.19
N ILE A 78 -14.80 10.41 -3.51
CA ILE A 78 -13.44 10.02 -3.93
C ILE A 78 -13.19 8.52 -3.68
N ILE A 79 -13.76 7.94 -2.62
CA ILE A 79 -13.70 6.50 -2.36
C ILE A 79 -14.51 5.73 -3.41
N ALA A 80 -15.72 6.18 -3.73
CA ALA A 80 -16.54 5.57 -4.77
C ALA A 80 -15.86 5.64 -6.15
N ALA A 81 -15.26 6.79 -6.49
CA ALA A 81 -14.47 6.94 -7.71
C ALA A 81 -13.27 5.98 -7.72
N GLY A 82 -12.57 5.83 -6.60
CA GLY A 82 -11.50 4.83 -6.45
C GLY A 82 -11.98 3.41 -6.69
N PHE A 83 -13.10 3.03 -6.08
CA PHE A 83 -13.70 1.71 -6.23
C PHE A 83 -14.13 1.43 -7.68
N ILE A 84 -14.80 2.39 -8.33
CA ILE A 84 -15.20 2.28 -9.75
C ILE A 84 -13.97 2.19 -10.65
N ALA A 85 -12.93 3.00 -10.39
CA ALA A 85 -11.70 2.98 -11.18
C ALA A 85 -11.00 1.62 -11.09
N ILE A 86 -11.00 0.96 -9.93
CA ILE A 86 -10.35 -0.35 -9.76
C ILE A 86 -11.18 -1.47 -10.40
N THR A 87 -12.50 -1.37 -10.37
CA THR A 87 -13.41 -2.42 -10.85
C THR A 87 -13.69 -2.36 -12.35
N VAL A 88 -13.76 -1.15 -12.93
CA VAL A 88 -14.24 -0.93 -14.31
C VAL A 88 -13.16 -0.39 -15.24
N ALA A 89 -12.14 0.32 -14.73
CA ALA A 89 -11.22 1.01 -15.63
C ALA A 89 -10.41 0.00 -16.45
N PRO A 90 -10.33 0.17 -17.78
CA PRO A 90 -9.46 -0.65 -18.60
C PRO A 90 -8.01 -0.46 -18.14
N ILE A 91 -7.28 -1.57 -18.14
CA ILE A 91 -5.90 -1.67 -17.64
C ILE A 91 -5.00 -0.57 -18.25
N THR A 92 -5.27 -0.14 -19.48
CA THR A 92 -4.54 0.91 -20.22
C THR A 92 -4.65 2.30 -19.59
N LEU A 93 -5.87 2.78 -19.27
CA LEU A 93 -6.12 4.13 -18.73
C LEU A 93 -5.94 4.18 -17.20
N GLY A 94 -6.24 3.08 -16.51
CA GLY A 94 -6.11 3.00 -15.06
C GLY A 94 -4.68 3.19 -14.56
N GLN A 95 -3.67 2.74 -15.32
CA GLN A 95 -2.28 2.70 -14.84
C GLN A 95 -1.67 4.07 -14.54
N LEU A 96 -2.03 5.12 -15.27
CA LEU A 96 -1.51 6.47 -15.03
C LEU A 96 -2.46 7.31 -14.19
N ALA A 97 -3.78 7.15 -14.36
CA ALA A 97 -4.79 7.94 -13.67
C ALA A 97 -5.03 7.50 -12.21
N ILE A 98 -4.98 6.19 -11.93
CA ILE A 98 -5.25 5.65 -10.59
C ILE A 98 -4.29 6.21 -9.54
N PRO A 99 -2.96 6.29 -9.76
CA PRO A 99 -2.07 6.89 -8.77
C PRO A 99 -2.41 8.35 -8.43
N PHE A 100 -2.89 9.16 -9.38
CA PHE A 100 -3.37 10.52 -9.09
C PHE A 100 -4.66 10.51 -8.28
N LEU A 101 -5.59 9.62 -8.61
CA LEU A 101 -6.84 9.45 -7.86
C LEU A 101 -6.56 9.06 -6.40
N PHE A 102 -5.61 8.14 -6.17
CA PHE A 102 -5.17 7.76 -4.84
C PHE A 102 -4.46 8.89 -4.11
N ALA A 103 -3.60 9.67 -4.79
CA ALA A 103 -2.98 10.85 -4.19
C ALA A 103 -4.05 11.88 -3.76
N ALA A 104 -5.09 12.11 -4.56
CA ALA A 104 -6.22 12.96 -4.21
C ALA A 104 -7.01 12.40 -3.03
N LEU A 105 -7.29 11.09 -3.02
CA LEU A 105 -7.96 10.40 -1.92
C LEU A 105 -7.19 10.55 -0.60
N VAL A 106 -5.87 10.36 -0.61
CA VAL A 106 -5.02 10.58 0.57
C VAL A 106 -5.07 12.04 1.03
N LEU A 107 -5.03 13.01 0.11
CA LEU A 107 -5.14 14.43 0.45
C LEU A 107 -6.49 14.81 1.06
N VAL A 108 -7.59 14.22 0.59
CA VAL A 108 -8.94 14.42 1.13
C VAL A 108 -9.03 13.82 2.53
N LEU A 109 -8.64 12.56 2.71
CA LEU A 109 -8.68 11.87 4.00
C LEU A 109 -7.72 12.50 5.03
N ALA A 110 -6.58 13.03 4.59
CA ALA A 110 -5.65 13.76 5.45
C ALA A 110 -6.23 15.07 6.03
N ARG A 111 -7.42 15.51 5.59
CA ARG A 111 -8.13 16.62 6.24
C ARG A 111 -8.83 16.20 7.52
N GLU A 112 -9.15 14.92 7.67
CA GLU A 112 -9.72 14.34 8.89
C GLU A 112 -11.00 15.06 9.36
N ARG A 113 -11.85 15.49 8.41
CA ARG A 113 -13.05 16.30 8.70
C ARG A 113 -14.37 15.57 8.48
N GLY A 114 -14.40 14.53 7.66
CA GLY A 114 -15.63 13.83 7.33
C GLY A 114 -15.89 12.59 8.18
N TRP A 115 -17.08 12.03 8.01
CA TRP A 115 -17.53 10.83 8.73
C TRP A 115 -16.68 9.60 8.43
N VAL A 116 -16.11 9.49 7.22
CA VAL A 116 -15.26 8.33 6.86
C VAL A 116 -13.93 8.44 7.58
N SER A 117 -13.35 9.63 7.65
CA SER A 117 -12.14 9.86 8.44
C SER A 117 -12.33 9.50 9.92
N ASP A 118 -13.46 9.89 10.54
CA ASP A 118 -13.80 9.52 11.92
C ASP A 118 -13.89 8.00 12.10
N LEU A 119 -14.47 7.30 11.13
CA LEU A 119 -14.58 5.84 11.14
C LEU A 119 -13.22 5.18 11.01
N LEU A 120 -12.39 5.61 10.08
CA LEU A 120 -11.05 5.07 9.82
C LEU A 120 -10.06 5.32 10.96
N ARG A 121 -10.33 6.31 11.82
CA ARG A 121 -9.54 6.60 13.02
C ARG A 121 -9.90 5.73 14.23
N ARG A 122 -10.94 4.90 14.14
CA ARG A 122 -11.28 3.97 15.21
C ARG A 122 -10.18 2.91 15.38
N ARG A 123 -10.11 2.32 16.57
CA ARG A 123 -9.09 1.31 16.93
C ARG A 123 -8.99 0.16 15.92
N PHE A 124 -10.12 -0.36 15.44
CA PHE A 124 -10.11 -1.55 14.58
C PHE A 124 -9.56 -1.28 13.17
N PRO A 125 -10.01 -0.25 12.41
CA PRO A 125 -9.38 0.10 11.14
C PRO A 125 -7.89 0.46 11.27
N VAL A 126 -7.50 1.16 12.32
CA VAL A 126 -6.08 1.48 12.60
C VAL A 126 -5.28 0.19 12.79
N LEU A 127 -5.78 -0.76 13.60
CA LEU A 127 -5.13 -2.04 13.82
C LEU A 127 -4.93 -2.83 12.51
N ILE A 128 -5.95 -2.87 11.65
CA ILE A 128 -5.84 -3.52 10.33
C ILE A 128 -4.77 -2.82 9.49
N GLY A 129 -4.75 -1.48 9.49
CA GLY A 129 -3.74 -0.70 8.80
C GLY A 129 -2.32 -1.00 9.32
N GLU A 130 -2.15 -1.14 10.62
CA GLU A 130 -0.86 -1.49 11.23
C GLU A 130 -0.39 -2.91 10.86
N LEU A 131 -1.32 -3.87 10.80
CA LEU A 131 -1.05 -5.26 10.43
C LEU A 131 -0.83 -5.45 8.92
N SER A 132 -1.32 -4.53 8.08
CA SER A 132 -1.32 -4.67 6.62
C SER A 132 0.06 -4.98 6.02
N TYR A 133 1.12 -4.39 6.55
CA TYR A 133 2.49 -4.66 6.09
C TYR A 133 2.95 -6.07 6.42
N SER A 134 2.73 -6.54 7.66
CA SER A 134 3.03 -7.92 8.05
C SER A 134 2.22 -8.94 7.23
N ILE A 135 0.95 -8.64 6.93
CA ILE A 135 0.11 -9.47 6.04
C ILE A 135 0.72 -9.52 4.64
N TYR A 136 1.06 -8.37 4.07
CA TYR A 136 1.71 -8.30 2.76
C TYR A 136 3.02 -9.10 2.71
N MET A 137 3.83 -9.08 3.76
CA MET A 137 5.10 -9.81 3.76
C MET A 137 4.94 -11.32 3.99
N THR A 138 3.94 -11.75 4.74
CA THR A 138 3.83 -13.16 5.16
C THR A 138 2.85 -13.99 4.34
N HIS A 139 1.83 -13.39 3.71
CA HIS A 139 0.76 -14.14 3.05
C HIS A 139 1.27 -15.11 1.98
N ALA A 140 2.19 -14.68 1.11
CA ALA A 140 2.75 -15.53 0.06
C ALA A 140 3.53 -16.71 0.65
N ALA A 141 4.34 -16.46 1.68
CA ALA A 141 5.10 -17.52 2.36
C ALA A 141 4.17 -18.55 3.01
N VAL A 142 3.09 -18.10 3.66
CA VAL A 142 2.07 -18.99 4.24
C VAL A 142 1.41 -19.84 3.15
N PHE A 143 0.99 -19.22 2.04
CA PHE A 143 0.38 -19.95 0.94
C PHE A 143 1.32 -20.99 0.34
N PHE A 144 2.59 -20.64 0.10
CA PHE A 144 3.58 -21.59 -0.41
C PHE A 144 3.82 -22.76 0.56
N MET A 145 3.97 -22.48 1.85
CA MET A 145 4.22 -23.51 2.86
C MET A 145 3.02 -24.46 3.01
N VAL A 146 1.80 -23.92 3.03
CA VAL A 146 0.59 -24.75 3.11
C VAL A 146 0.41 -25.58 1.83
N ALA A 147 0.63 -24.99 0.66
CA ALA A 147 0.56 -25.73 -0.61
C ALA A 147 1.60 -26.86 -0.67
N MET A 148 2.83 -26.61 -0.22
CA MET A 148 3.89 -27.63 -0.17
C MET A 148 3.56 -28.75 0.83
N LEU A 149 3.03 -28.41 2.01
CA LEU A 149 2.59 -29.40 2.99
C LEU A 149 1.44 -30.25 2.47
N ALA A 150 0.43 -29.63 1.87
CA ALA A 150 -0.69 -30.33 1.24
C ALA A 150 -0.21 -31.27 0.13
N SER A 151 0.80 -30.85 -0.63
CA SER A 151 1.44 -31.68 -1.65
C SER A 151 2.15 -32.90 -1.08
N ASN A 152 2.96 -32.71 -0.03
CA ASN A 152 3.65 -33.80 0.65
C ASN A 152 2.69 -34.81 1.31
N LEU A 153 1.48 -34.37 1.69
CA LEU A 153 0.43 -35.23 2.22
C LEU A 153 -0.44 -35.87 1.12
N GLY A 154 -0.16 -35.59 -0.14
CA GLY A 154 -0.93 -36.11 -1.28
C GLY A 154 -2.34 -35.52 -1.41
N LEU A 155 -2.62 -34.41 -0.73
CA LEU A 155 -3.90 -33.70 -0.74
C LEU A 155 -3.98 -32.65 -1.86
N PHE A 156 -2.83 -32.24 -2.40
CA PHE A 156 -2.71 -31.26 -3.47
C PHE A 156 -1.63 -31.70 -4.46
N ASP A 157 -1.81 -31.52 -5.76
CA ASP A 157 -0.75 -31.78 -6.74
C ASP A 157 -0.51 -30.51 -7.56
N PRO A 158 0.56 -29.74 -7.26
CA PRO A 158 0.85 -28.48 -7.95
C PRO A 158 1.19 -28.67 -9.43
N THR A 159 1.49 -29.90 -9.88
CA THR A 159 1.86 -30.19 -11.26
C THR A 159 0.66 -30.39 -12.18
N GLN A 160 -0.52 -30.69 -11.61
CA GLN A 160 -1.73 -31.03 -12.38
C GLN A 160 -2.50 -29.79 -12.86
N GLY A 161 -2.14 -28.58 -12.40
CA GLY A 161 -2.88 -27.35 -12.71
C GLY A 161 -4.34 -27.40 -12.22
N PHE A 162 -5.15 -26.42 -12.63
CA PHE A 162 -6.59 -26.39 -12.32
C PHE A 162 -7.39 -27.31 -13.27
N VAL A 163 -7.26 -28.62 -13.11
CA VAL A 163 -8.08 -29.61 -13.83
C VAL A 163 -9.19 -30.15 -12.93
N PRO A 164 -10.48 -29.83 -13.17
CA PRO A 164 -11.61 -30.26 -12.34
C PRO A 164 -11.61 -31.76 -12.07
N GLY A 165 -11.74 -32.15 -10.80
CA GLY A 165 -11.77 -33.56 -10.38
C GLY A 165 -10.39 -34.19 -10.14
N THR A 166 -9.30 -33.42 -10.21
CA THR A 166 -7.94 -33.88 -9.88
C THR A 166 -7.47 -33.34 -8.53
N ARG A 167 -6.35 -33.86 -8.03
CA ARG A 167 -5.69 -33.32 -6.83
C ARG A 167 -5.05 -31.94 -7.06
N GLY A 168 -5.00 -31.43 -8.30
CA GLY A 168 -4.46 -30.10 -8.62
C GLY A 168 -5.47 -28.95 -8.49
N THR A 169 -6.76 -29.25 -8.35
CA THR A 169 -7.79 -28.22 -8.13
C THR A 169 -7.95 -27.87 -6.67
N VAL A 170 -8.06 -26.57 -6.40
CA VAL A 170 -8.61 -26.07 -5.14
C VAL A 170 -9.98 -26.75 -4.94
N PRO A 171 -10.30 -27.25 -3.73
CA PRO A 171 -11.62 -27.82 -3.47
C PRO A 171 -12.72 -26.85 -3.90
N ASP A 172 -13.80 -27.34 -4.51
CA ASP A 172 -14.95 -26.52 -4.88
C ASP A 172 -16.03 -26.55 -3.78
N GLY A 173 -16.94 -25.57 -3.81
CA GLY A 173 -18.08 -25.49 -2.90
C GLY A 173 -17.68 -25.17 -1.45
N PRO A 174 -18.45 -25.61 -0.44
CA PRO A 174 -18.24 -25.20 0.96
C PRO A 174 -16.85 -25.56 1.53
N ILE A 175 -16.19 -26.58 0.98
CA ILE A 175 -14.84 -26.96 1.38
C ILE A 175 -13.84 -25.89 0.94
N ALA A 176 -14.03 -25.29 -0.23
CA ALA A 176 -13.24 -24.15 -0.71
C ALA A 176 -13.27 -23.01 0.30
N ASP A 177 -14.48 -22.67 0.76
CA ASP A 177 -14.70 -21.57 1.70
C ASP A 177 -14.01 -21.86 3.04
N ILE A 178 -14.15 -23.09 3.56
CA ILE A 178 -13.49 -23.50 4.80
C ILE A 178 -11.97 -23.39 4.68
N VAL A 179 -11.40 -23.87 3.56
CA VAL A 179 -9.96 -23.77 3.31
C VAL A 179 -9.54 -22.31 3.18
N ALA A 180 -10.30 -21.47 2.47
CA ALA A 180 -10.02 -20.05 2.31
C ALA A 180 -10.06 -19.29 3.64
N PHE A 181 -11.08 -19.51 4.47
CA PHE A 181 -11.17 -18.92 5.81
C PHE A 181 -10.07 -19.44 6.74
N GLY A 182 -9.72 -20.72 6.64
CA GLY A 182 -8.59 -21.31 7.38
C GLY A 182 -7.26 -20.66 7.01
N LEU A 183 -6.99 -20.50 5.71
CA LEU A 183 -5.81 -19.81 5.19
C LEU A 183 -5.79 -18.34 5.61
N LEU A 184 -6.90 -17.62 5.49
CA LEU A 184 -7.02 -16.23 5.93
C LEU A 184 -6.70 -16.10 7.43
N THR A 185 -7.26 -16.97 8.25
CA THR A 185 -7.02 -17.00 9.70
C THR A 185 -5.55 -17.28 10.00
N LEU A 186 -4.94 -18.24 9.30
CA LEU A 186 -3.53 -18.56 9.46
C LEU A 186 -2.61 -17.39 9.05
N VAL A 187 -2.90 -16.74 7.92
CA VAL A 187 -2.17 -15.54 7.49
C VAL A 187 -2.26 -14.45 8.54
N ILE A 188 -3.45 -14.15 9.06
CA ILE A 188 -3.64 -13.13 10.10
C ILE A 188 -2.88 -13.51 11.38
N ALA A 189 -2.93 -14.78 11.79
CA ALA A 189 -2.23 -15.26 12.99
C ALA A 189 -0.71 -15.12 12.85
N VAL A 190 -0.14 -15.59 11.73
CA VAL A 190 1.30 -15.46 11.45
C VAL A 190 1.70 -13.98 11.36
N SER A 191 0.90 -13.17 10.66
CA SER A 191 1.12 -11.73 10.53
C SER A 191 1.10 -11.02 11.88
N TRP A 192 0.20 -11.42 12.77
CA TRP A 192 0.11 -10.85 14.11
C TRP A 192 1.35 -11.19 14.94
N CYS A 193 1.84 -12.44 14.86
CA CYS A 193 3.08 -12.86 15.50
C CYS A 193 4.29 -12.06 14.99
N THR A 194 4.45 -11.96 13.66
CA THR A 194 5.55 -11.17 13.07
C THR A 194 5.43 -9.70 13.40
N PHE A 195 4.21 -9.15 13.39
CA PHE A 195 3.96 -7.77 13.76
C PHE A 195 4.37 -7.50 15.21
N ARG A 196 3.95 -8.36 16.14
CA ARG A 196 4.14 -8.17 17.58
C ARG A 196 5.59 -8.33 18.02
N TRP A 197 6.33 -9.25 17.40
CA TRP A 197 7.68 -9.63 17.83
C TRP A 197 8.81 -9.11 16.96
N ILE A 198 8.55 -8.80 15.69
CA ILE A 198 9.59 -8.34 14.76
C ILE A 198 9.32 -6.89 14.39
N GLU A 199 8.16 -6.62 13.80
CA GLU A 199 7.88 -5.33 13.19
C GLU A 199 7.75 -4.20 14.21
N ARG A 200 6.93 -4.40 15.25
CA ARG A 200 6.69 -3.38 16.28
C ARG A 200 7.99 -3.04 17.05
N PRO A 201 8.78 -4.01 17.53
CA PRO A 201 10.07 -3.72 18.17
C PRO A 201 11.05 -3.01 17.23
N ALA A 202 11.13 -3.41 15.96
CA ALA A 202 12.00 -2.77 14.98
C ALA A 202 11.57 -1.31 14.70
N ARG A 203 10.25 -1.05 14.57
CA ARG A 203 9.69 0.31 14.43
C ARG A 203 10.03 1.18 15.64
N GLU A 204 9.88 0.66 16.85
CA GLU A 204 10.21 1.38 18.10
C GLU A 204 11.71 1.61 18.27
N TRP A 205 12.55 0.66 17.86
CA TRP A 205 14.00 0.82 17.83
C TRP A 205 14.44 1.90 16.82
N SER A 206 13.91 1.86 15.60
CA SER A 206 14.22 2.83 14.54
C SER A 206 13.88 4.27 14.96
N ARG A 207 12.70 4.49 15.57
CA ARG A 207 12.32 5.81 16.12
C ARG A 207 13.34 6.34 17.13
N ARG A 208 13.74 5.51 18.09
CA ARG A 208 14.75 5.88 19.11
C ARG A 208 16.10 6.27 18.50
N VAL A 209 16.53 5.57 17.44
CA VAL A 209 17.77 5.89 16.73
C VAL A 209 17.66 7.23 15.98
N VAL A 210 16.52 7.52 15.36
CA VAL A 210 16.32 8.80 14.65
C VAL A 210 16.25 9.97 15.64
N ASP A 211 15.50 9.82 16.73
CA ASP A 211 15.34 10.87 17.74
C ASP A 211 16.68 11.21 18.40
N SER A 212 17.45 10.20 18.81
CA SER A 212 18.80 10.40 19.38
C SER A 212 19.77 11.09 18.41
N ARG A 213 19.69 10.78 17.11
CA ARG A 213 20.49 11.47 16.08
C ARG A 213 20.03 12.91 15.87
N ALA A 214 18.73 13.18 15.92
CA ALA A 214 18.19 14.52 15.81
C ALA A 214 18.62 15.39 17.00
N THR A 215 18.56 14.85 18.23
CA THR A 215 19.04 15.52 19.44
C THR A 215 20.54 15.81 19.36
N ARG A 216 21.38 14.83 19.03
CA ARG A 216 22.84 15.05 18.86
C ARG A 216 23.16 16.08 17.78
N ARG A 217 22.40 16.11 16.69
CA ARG A 217 22.58 17.10 15.63
C ARG A 217 22.15 18.50 16.07
N ALA A 218 21.12 18.61 16.91
CA ALA A 218 20.71 19.88 17.51
C ALA A 218 21.77 20.41 18.49
N GLU A 219 22.32 19.54 19.35
CA GLU A 219 23.44 19.87 20.26
C GLU A 219 24.71 20.29 19.50
N ALA A 220 25.01 19.67 18.35
CA ALA A 220 26.16 20.08 17.53
C ALA A 220 25.99 21.45 16.86
N ILE A 221 24.76 21.91 16.66
CA ILE A 221 24.44 23.21 16.02
C ILE A 221 24.33 24.32 17.08
N ALA A 222 23.84 24.00 18.28
CA ALA A 222 23.74 24.91 19.41
C ALA A 222 24.17 24.14 20.67
N PRO A 223 25.48 24.06 20.97
CA PRO A 223 25.96 23.37 22.15
C PRO A 223 25.44 24.08 23.39
N THR A 224 24.76 23.33 24.25
CA THR A 224 24.34 23.82 25.57
C THR A 224 25.50 23.70 26.55
N PHE A 225 26.62 24.39 26.28
CA PHE A 225 27.68 24.79 27.21
C PHE A 225 28.45 25.96 26.62
#